data_AF-A0A846MBJ7-F1
#
_entry.id   AF-A0A846MBJ7-F1
#
_cell.length_a   1.000
_cell.length_b   1.000
_cell.length_c   1.000
_cell.angle_alpha   90.00
_cell.angle_beta   90.00
_cell.angle_gamma   90.00
#
_symmetry.space_group_name_H-M   'P 1'
#
loop_
_entity.id
_entity.type
_entity.pdbx_description
1 polymer ?
#
loop_
_entity_poly.entity_id
_entity_poly.type
_entity_poly.pdbx_seq_one_letter_code
_entity_poly.pdbx_strand_id
1 'polypeptide(L)'
;MLFLNSCATLSPEARVRAGLMDAGLPPATASCMAERMVDRLSLPQLRRIQSLASLRNSHMEELTVDRFLRKLRALEDPEIFVVTSKAAIACTLLG
;
A
#
# COMPACT_ATOMS: atom_id res chain seq x y z
N MET A 1 3.80 -35.36 -13.81
CA MET A 1 3.32 -34.43 -12.77
C MET A 1 3.26 -33.03 -13.37
N LEU A 2 2.07 -32.56 -13.71
CA LEU A 2 1.89 -31.15 -14.07
C LEU A 2 2.03 -30.34 -12.79
N PHE A 3 3.12 -29.57 -12.68
CA PHE A 3 3.24 -28.52 -11.67
C PHE A 3 2.28 -27.41 -12.07
N LEU A 4 1.03 -27.52 -11.62
CA LEU A 4 0.16 -26.36 -11.45
C LEU A 4 0.75 -25.51 -10.32
N ASN A 5 1.86 -24.83 -10.61
CA ASN A 5 2.21 -23.58 -9.95
C ASN A 5 1.22 -22.52 -10.43
N SER A 6 -0.06 -22.74 -10.14
CA SER A 6 -1.03 -21.67 -9.98
C SER A 6 -0.64 -20.95 -8.69
N CYS A 7 0.51 -20.26 -8.70
CA CYS A 7 0.56 -18.98 -8.06
C CYS A 7 -0.57 -18.22 -8.74
N ALA A 8 -1.74 -18.18 -8.10
CA ALA A 8 -2.66 -17.08 -8.31
C ALA A 8 -1.77 -15.84 -8.15
N THR A 9 -1.35 -15.26 -9.27
CA THR A 9 -0.61 -14.01 -9.26
C THR A 9 -1.65 -13.02 -8.81
N LEU A 10 -1.81 -12.89 -7.48
CA LEU A 10 -2.50 -11.78 -6.87
C LEU A 10 -2.04 -10.56 -7.65
N SER A 11 -3.01 -9.88 -8.25
CA SER A 11 -2.73 -8.70 -9.07
C SER A 11 -1.81 -7.78 -8.26
N PRO A 12 -0.92 -7.02 -8.91
CA PRO A 12 -0.10 -6.03 -8.20
C PRO A 12 -0.93 -5.20 -7.22
N GLU A 13 -2.16 -4.90 -7.61
CA GLU A 13 -3.17 -4.22 -6.80
C GLU A 13 -3.58 -5.03 -5.57
N ALA A 14 -3.91 -6.32 -5.72
CA ALA A 14 -4.27 -7.18 -4.59
C ALA A 14 -3.12 -7.33 -3.59
N ARG A 15 -1.86 -7.38 -4.05
CA ARG A 15 -0.69 -7.39 -3.16
C ARG A 15 -0.50 -6.05 -2.44
N VAL A 16 -0.70 -4.94 -3.14
CA VAL A 16 -0.62 -3.61 -2.53
C VAL A 16 -1.73 -3.42 -1.50
N ARG A 17 -2.97 -3.80 -1.83
CA ARG A 17 -4.11 -3.78 -0.91
C ARG A 17 -3.81 -4.59 0.35
N ALA A 18 -3.34 -5.83 0.18
CA ALA A 18 -2.96 -6.68 1.31
C ALA A 18 -1.87 -6.02 2.17
N GLY A 19 -0.81 -5.48 1.56
CA GLY A 19 0.23 -4.76 2.30
C GLY A 19 -0.28 -3.52 3.03
N LEU A 20 -1.23 -2.77 2.46
CA LEU A 20 -1.85 -1.62 3.11
C LEU A 20 -2.74 -2.04 4.29
N MET A 21 -3.49 -3.13 4.14
CA MET A 21 -4.30 -3.72 5.21
C MET A 21 -3.43 -4.29 6.33
N ASP A 22 -2.34 -4.99 5.99
CA ASP A 22 -1.34 -5.50 6.95
C ASP A 22 -0.67 -4.36 7.69
N ALA A 23 -0.52 -3.21 7.03
CA ALA A 23 -0.06 -2.00 7.70
C ALA A 23 -1.08 -1.52 8.75
N GLY A 24 -2.37 -1.87 8.64
CA GLY A 24 -3.45 -1.42 9.51
C GLY A 24 -4.33 -0.32 8.91
N LEU A 25 -4.33 -0.15 7.57
CA LEU A 25 -5.32 0.71 6.91
C LEU A 25 -6.69 -0.01 6.80
N PRO A 26 -7.81 0.72 6.92
CA PRO A 26 -9.14 0.16 6.68
C PRO A 26 -9.26 -0.45 5.27
N PRO A 27 -10.00 -1.57 5.09
CA PRO A 27 -10.12 -2.26 3.81
C PRO A 27 -10.61 -1.36 2.66
N ALA A 28 -11.55 -0.45 2.92
CA ALA A 28 -12.08 0.49 1.92
C ALA A 28 -10.99 1.47 1.44
N THR A 29 -10.27 2.10 2.37
CA THR A 29 -9.17 3.01 2.07
C THR A 29 -8.01 2.29 1.37
N ALA A 30 -7.65 1.10 1.84
CA ALA A 30 -6.62 0.27 1.23
C ALA A 30 -6.95 -0.10 -0.22
N SER A 31 -8.21 -0.40 -0.54
CA SER A 31 -8.65 -0.69 -1.89
C SER A 31 -8.55 0.53 -2.81
N CYS A 32 -9.08 1.69 -2.38
CA CYS A 32 -9.02 2.93 -3.15
C CYS A 32 -7.58 3.40 -3.43
N MET A 33 -6.69 3.25 -2.44
CA MET A 33 -5.28 3.57 -2.58
C MET A 33 -4.57 2.58 -3.51
N ALA A 34 -4.83 1.27 -3.38
CA ALA A 34 -4.20 0.25 -4.21
C ALA A 34 -4.47 0.45 -5.71
N GLU A 35 -5.72 0.73 -6.09
CA GLU A 35 -6.14 1.01 -7.47
C GLU A 35 -5.34 2.19 -8.05
N ARG A 36 -5.32 3.34 -7.35
CA ARG A 36 -4.60 4.54 -7.80
C ARG A 36 -3.08 4.37 -7.83
N MET A 37 -2.55 3.51 -6.97
CA MET A 37 -1.11 3.26 -6.87
C MET A 37 -0.63 2.36 -8.00
N VAL A 38 -1.37 1.34 -8.43
CA VAL A 38 -0.96 0.49 -9.57
C VAL A 38 -1.05 1.22 -10.91
N ASP A 39 -1.90 2.23 -11.01
CA ASP A 39 -2.01 3.08 -12.20
C ASP A 39 -0.84 4.07 -12.35
N ARG A 40 -0.13 4.37 -11.26
CA ARG A 40 0.85 5.46 -11.19
C ARG A 40 2.26 5.03 -10.78
N LEU A 41 2.40 3.92 -10.06
CA LEU A 41 3.68 3.44 -9.53
C LEU A 41 4.15 2.18 -10.23
N SER A 42 5.47 2.09 -10.41
CA SER A 42 6.10 0.89 -10.94
C SER A 42 6.14 -0.24 -9.89
N LEU A 43 6.16 -1.49 -10.35
CA LEU A 43 6.29 -2.69 -9.50
C LEU A 43 7.42 -2.63 -8.44
N PRO A 44 8.64 -2.13 -8.72
CA PRO A 44 9.66 -1.97 -7.69
C PRO A 44 9.31 -0.91 -6.63
N GLN A 45 8.63 0.18 -7.00
CA GLN A 45 8.16 1.20 -6.04
C GLN A 45 7.07 0.62 -5.13
N LEU A 46 6.13 -0.14 -5.67
CA LEU A 46 5.10 -0.82 -4.90
C LEU A 46 5.71 -1.82 -3.88
N ARG A 47 6.76 -2.54 -4.28
CA ARG A 47 7.49 -3.45 -3.39
C ARG A 47 8.18 -2.72 -2.22
N ARG A 48 8.76 -1.55 -2.45
CA ARG A 48 9.35 -0.72 -1.37
C ARG A 48 8.30 -0.26 -0.36
N ILE A 49 7.11 0.11 -0.82
CA ILE A 49 6.00 0.50 0.05
C ILE A 49 5.53 -0.70 0.88
N GLN A 50 5.38 -1.87 0.25
CA GLN A 50 5.02 -3.11 0.94
C GLN A 50 6.05 -3.51 1.99
N SER A 51 7.35 -3.42 1.69
CA SER A 51 8.39 -3.71 2.69
C SER A 51 8.34 -2.74 3.86
N LEU A 52 7.98 -1.47 3.64
CA LEU A 52 7.83 -0.51 4.73
C LEU A 52 6.57 -0.78 5.58
N ALA A 53 5.49 -1.21 4.94
CA ALA A 53 4.26 -1.60 5.60
C ALA A 53 4.44 -2.88 6.45
N SER A 54 5.14 -3.90 5.92
CA SER A 54 5.39 -5.15 6.63
C SER A 54 6.37 -5.01 7.80
N LEU A 55 7.23 -3.99 7.79
CA LEU A 55 8.06 -3.60 8.95
C LEU A 55 7.23 -3.11 10.15
N ARG A 56 5.92 -2.90 9.98
CA ARG A 56 5.00 -2.42 11.01
C ARG A 56 4.09 -3.54 11.48
N ASN A 57 4.67 -4.53 12.17
CA ASN A 57 3.97 -5.75 12.56
C ASN A 57 3.63 -5.86 14.06
N SER A 58 3.49 -4.75 14.82
CA SER A 58 3.51 -4.88 16.29
C SER A 58 2.58 -4.02 17.11
N HIS A 59 1.83 -3.09 16.52
CA HIS A 59 0.84 -2.33 17.28
C HIS A 59 -0.51 -2.49 16.61
N MET A 60 -1.39 -3.24 17.28
CA MET A 60 -2.82 -3.43 16.96
C MET A 60 -3.61 -2.12 17.13
N GLU A 61 -3.07 -1.00 16.66
CA GLU A 61 -3.75 0.29 16.64
C GLU A 61 -4.06 0.57 15.18
N GLU A 62 -5.34 0.81 14.86
CA GLU A 62 -5.76 1.23 13.52
C GLU A 62 -4.88 2.40 13.08
N LEU A 63 -4.23 2.20 11.94
CA LEU A 63 -3.23 3.15 11.50
C LEU A 63 -3.88 4.20 10.62
N THR A 64 -3.98 5.40 11.19
CA THR A 64 -4.43 6.56 10.42
C THR A 64 -3.49 6.83 9.26
N VAL A 65 -4.06 7.26 8.14
CA VAL A 65 -3.33 7.59 6.91
C VAL A 65 -2.21 8.59 7.17
N ASP A 66 -2.40 9.52 8.09
CA ASP A 66 -1.38 10.49 8.52
C ASP A 66 -0.14 9.83 9.14
N ARG A 67 -0.34 8.81 10.00
CA ARG A 67 0.75 8.05 10.60
C ARG A 67 1.45 7.13 9.57
N PHE A 68 0.74 6.68 8.53
CA PHE A 68 1.36 5.99 7.39
C PHE A 68 2.24 6.94 6.55
N LEU A 69 1.76 8.15 6.24
CA LEU A 69 2.55 9.16 5.50
C LEU A 69 3.81 9.59 6.25
N ARG A 70 3.75 9.71 7.59
CA ARG A 70 4.94 9.97 8.41
C ARG A 70 6.00 8.89 8.28
N LYS A 71 5.59 7.62 8.18
CA LYS A 71 6.53 6.49 7.97
C LYS A 71 7.09 6.48 6.56
N LEU A 72 6.26 6.76 5.55
CA LEU A 72 6.73 6.87 4.16
C LEU A 72 7.78 7.96 3.97
N ARG A 73 7.75 9.02 4.78
CA ARG A 73 8.80 10.04 4.78
C ARG A 73 10.19 9.47 5.08
N ALA A 74 10.27 8.38 5.84
CA ALA A 74 11.53 7.70 6.14
C ALA A 74 12.10 6.88 4.97
N LEU A 75 11.35 6.69 3.87
CA LEU A 75 11.87 6.10 2.63
C LEU A 75 12.71 7.09 1.81
N GLU A 76 12.67 8.39 2.15
CA GLU A 76 13.36 9.46 1.42
C GLU A 76 13.07 9.48 -0.09
N ASP A 77 11.91 8.96 -0.49
CA ASP A 77 11.46 8.87 -1.88
C ASP A 77 10.33 9.89 -2.14
N PRO A 78 10.63 11.02 -2.80
CA PRO A 78 9.66 12.10 -2.98
C PRO A 78 8.50 11.71 -3.91
N GLU A 79 8.72 10.81 -4.86
CA GLU A 79 7.68 10.36 -5.77
C GLU A 79 6.65 9.48 -5.04
N ILE A 80 7.14 8.53 -4.23
CA ILE A 80 6.30 7.70 -3.36
C ILE A 80 5.48 8.59 -2.42
N PHE A 81 6.10 9.59 -1.80
CA PHE A 81 5.40 10.49 -0.88
C PHE A 81 4.30 11.27 -1.58
N VAL A 82 4.57 11.89 -2.73
CA VAL A 82 3.59 12.71 -3.47
C VAL A 82 2.40 11.87 -3.94
N VAL A 83 2.66 10.72 -4.57
CA VAL A 83 1.60 9.85 -5.09
C VAL A 83 0.75 9.31 -3.94
N THR A 84 1.39 8.87 -2.85
CA THR A 84 0.66 8.31 -1.71
C THR A 84 -0.14 9.38 -0.97
N SER A 85 0.38 10.60 -0.83
CA SER A 85 -0.34 11.73 -0.22
C SER A 85 -1.58 12.12 -1.02
N LYS A 86 -1.47 12.13 -2.35
CA LYS A 86 -2.60 12.40 -3.24
C LYS A 86 -3.66 11.30 -3.17
N ALA A 87 -3.24 10.04 -3.18
CA ALA A 87 -4.15 8.91 -3.04
C ALA A 87 -4.84 8.93 -1.66
N ALA A 88 -4.09 9.22 -0.59
CA ALA A 88 -4.61 9.41 0.75
C ALA A 88 -5.74 10.46 0.78
N ILE A 89 -5.46 11.68 0.35
CA ILE A 89 -6.46 12.76 0.30
C ILE A 89 -7.66 12.35 -0.54
N ALA A 90 -7.45 11.79 -1.74
CA ALA A 90 -8.54 11.37 -2.61
C ALA A 90 -9.39 10.22 -2.03
N CYS A 91 -8.80 9.33 -1.23
CA CYS A 91 -9.47 8.15 -0.71
C CYS A 91 -10.00 8.29 0.72
N THR A 92 -9.62 9.34 1.46
CA THR A 92 -10.14 9.60 2.82
C THR A 92 -10.99 10.84 2.92
N LEU A 93 -10.80 11.84 2.04
CA LEU A 93 -11.59 13.09 2.06
C LEU A 93 -12.66 13.15 0.97
N LEU A 94 -12.51 12.37 -0.11
CA LEU A 94 -13.42 12.38 -1.27
C LEU A 94 -14.09 11.00 -1.51
N GLY A 95 -13.95 10.06 -0.59
CA GLY A 95 -14.45 8.67 -0.70
C GLY A 95 -15.42 8.31 0.41
#